data_AF-A0A317YDG0-F1
#
_entry.id   AF-A0A317YDG0-F1
#
_cell.length_a   1.000
_cell.length_b   1.000
_cell.length_c   1.000
_cell.angle_alpha   90.00
_cell.angle_beta   90.00
_cell.angle_gamma   90.00
#
_symmetry.space_group_name_H-M   'P 1'
#
loop_
_entity.id
_entity.type
_entity.pdbx_description
1 polymer ?
#
loop_
_entity_poly.entity_id
_entity_poly.type
_entity_poly.pdbx_seq_one_letter_code
_entity_poly.pdbx_strand_id
1 'polypeptide(L)'
;MRCLILFPSSSSWSLAAGRSGGGLYDEEYVQKRMDRAYEVEELGANLTKKMHPSGRDDISVLAMQRLFNHQPNGPTTPVDMALDYFIYDYEFAEPPRVTSLQNTQPTPTNADFGEDNYFVADQRGYESIIHSIGSSYLSTDGNGKLKDRRILLNKVVRQITYNKQGVVVKTEDGSSYRADYVVVSTSLGVLQTDLIQFKPQLPFWKIAAIYSFDMGVYTKIFLKFPERFWPVGEGKQFFMYASSRRGYYALWQSFEREYPGANVLLATVTDDESRRIERQSDDQTKAEVAEVLRDMFPAADVPGPDQIDVYVPRWWSDRFFKGSYSNWPVGVSRYEYDQLRAPVGRVYFTGEHTSERYNGYVHGAYLAGIDSANILINYIFKNEEYKVRGKYDVDDLIAQAR
;
A
#
# COMPACT_ATOMS: atom_id res chain seq x y z
N MET A 1 16.31 17.35 18.56
CA MET A 1 16.83 15.97 18.49
C MET A 1 16.30 15.35 17.21
N ARG A 2 17.01 15.45 16.09
CA ARG A 2 16.54 14.90 14.81
C ARG A 2 17.74 14.52 13.94
N CYS A 3 17.59 13.44 13.19
CA CYS A 3 18.65 12.45 13.05
C CYS A 3 18.50 11.69 11.73
N LEU A 4 19.62 11.49 11.03
CA LEU A 4 19.74 10.68 9.83
C LEU A 4 20.09 9.22 10.18
N ILE A 5 19.35 8.21 9.74
CA ILE A 5 19.68 6.77 9.90
C ILE A 5 19.98 6.15 8.54
N LEU A 6 21.17 5.63 8.28
CA LEU A 6 21.57 4.99 7.02
C LEU A 6 21.46 3.47 7.09
N PHE A 7 21.07 2.82 5.98
CA PHE A 7 20.90 1.37 5.87
C PHE A 7 21.91 0.72 4.89
N PRO A 8 22.72 -0.28 5.30
CA PRO A 8 23.59 -1.04 4.43
C PRO A 8 22.84 -2.09 3.62
N SER A 9 23.30 -2.31 2.39
CA SER A 9 22.73 -3.27 1.45
C SER A 9 23.54 -4.57 1.44
N SER A 10 23.13 -5.55 2.26
CA SER A 10 23.09 -6.99 1.96
C SER A 10 22.87 -7.75 3.27
N SER A 11 21.72 -8.42 3.40
CA SER A 11 21.37 -9.47 4.39
C SER A 11 21.69 -9.29 5.88
N SER A 12 22.18 -8.13 6.30
CA SER A 12 22.35 -7.72 7.70
C SER A 12 22.41 -6.19 7.73
N TRP A 13 21.35 -5.56 8.23
CA TRP A 13 21.22 -4.11 8.33
C TRP A 13 22.09 -3.60 9.51
N SER A 14 23.15 -2.83 9.27
CA SER A 14 23.98 -2.12 10.27
C SER A 14 23.97 -0.59 10.11
N LEU A 15 23.48 0.15 11.12
CA LEU A 15 22.97 1.51 10.91
C LEU A 15 23.86 2.63 11.41
N ALA A 16 24.12 3.63 10.57
CA ALA A 16 24.66 4.90 11.02
C ALA A 16 23.51 5.87 11.27
N ALA A 17 23.16 6.10 12.53
CA ALA A 17 22.06 6.98 12.93
C ALA A 17 22.56 8.40 13.25
N GLY A 18 21.76 9.46 13.55
CA GLY A 18 21.99 10.95 13.77
C GLY A 18 22.00 11.61 15.22
N ARG A 19 22.95 12.48 15.67
CA ARG A 19 22.99 13.15 17.03
C ARG A 19 22.69 14.67 16.95
N SER A 20 22.30 15.30 18.07
CA SER A 20 21.94 16.74 18.09
C SER A 20 23.14 17.69 18.06
N GLY A 21 23.06 18.76 17.26
CA GLY A 21 24.19 19.64 16.92
C GLY A 21 24.77 19.34 15.54
N GLY A 22 24.18 18.38 14.83
CA GLY A 22 24.72 17.74 13.64
C GLY A 22 25.41 16.43 13.98
N GLY A 23 25.45 15.53 13.00
CA GLY A 23 26.17 14.26 13.11
C GLY A 23 25.26 13.08 13.39
N LEU A 24 25.90 11.95 13.72
CA LEU A 24 25.33 10.62 13.72
C LEU A 24 25.08 10.09 15.20
N TYR A 25 23.87 9.57 15.55
CA TYR A 25 23.54 8.65 16.64
C TYR A 25 24.47 7.48 16.48
N ASP A 26 24.86 6.99 17.64
CA ASP A 26 25.73 5.86 17.77
C ASP A 26 25.13 4.62 17.05
N GLU A 27 25.96 3.98 16.24
CA GLU A 27 25.56 2.82 15.43
C GLU A 27 25.15 1.64 16.30
N GLU A 28 25.88 1.38 17.38
CA GLU A 28 25.55 0.33 18.35
C GLU A 28 24.20 0.61 19.03
N TYR A 29 23.95 1.87 19.41
CA TYR A 29 22.64 2.27 19.94
C TYR A 29 21.51 1.94 18.99
N VAL A 30 21.60 2.32 17.70
CA VAL A 30 20.50 2.09 16.76
C VAL A 30 20.37 0.64 16.33
N GLN A 31 21.49 -0.08 16.20
CA GLN A 31 21.46 -1.52 15.99
C GLN A 31 20.67 -2.22 17.10
N LYS A 32 20.97 -1.91 18.37
CA LYS A 32 20.26 -2.50 19.52
C LYS A 32 18.76 -2.22 19.50
N ARG A 33 18.33 -1.06 19.00
CA ARG A 33 16.90 -0.73 18.88
C ARG A 33 16.25 -1.48 17.73
N MET A 34 16.95 -1.65 16.61
CA MET A 34 16.48 -2.47 15.49
C MET A 34 16.39 -3.94 15.84
N ASP A 35 17.42 -4.52 16.45
CA ASP A 35 17.41 -5.92 16.89
C ASP A 35 16.20 -6.18 17.79
N ARG A 36 15.91 -5.25 18.71
CA ARG A 36 14.74 -5.34 19.57
C ARG A 36 13.42 -5.20 18.80
N ALA A 37 13.34 -4.33 17.80
CA ALA A 37 12.14 -4.17 16.99
C ALA A 37 11.84 -5.45 16.19
N TYR A 38 12.86 -6.04 15.56
CA TYR A 38 12.73 -7.30 14.83
C TYR A 38 12.44 -8.50 15.74
N GLU A 39 13.04 -8.56 16.94
CA GLU A 39 12.69 -9.60 17.93
C GLU A 39 11.21 -9.53 18.29
N VAL A 40 10.66 -8.33 18.48
CA VAL A 40 9.23 -8.14 18.79
C VAL A 40 8.35 -8.53 17.60
N GLU A 41 8.74 -8.19 16.39
CA GLU A 41 8.04 -8.62 15.16
C GLU A 41 8.01 -10.15 15.04
N GLU A 42 9.14 -10.82 15.25
CA GLU A 42 9.25 -12.28 15.21
C GLU A 42 8.37 -12.95 16.28
N LEU A 43 8.38 -12.41 17.51
CA LEU A 43 7.50 -12.85 18.58
C LEU A 43 6.02 -12.68 18.19
N GLY A 44 5.67 -11.59 17.52
CA GLY A 44 4.35 -11.35 16.94
C GLY A 44 3.95 -12.40 15.91
N ALA A 45 4.80 -12.66 14.91
CA ALA A 45 4.57 -13.70 13.90
C ALA A 45 4.45 -15.11 14.51
N ASN A 46 5.13 -15.38 15.62
CA ASN A 46 4.99 -16.64 16.36
C ASN A 46 3.70 -16.71 17.18
N LEU A 47 3.16 -15.57 17.62
CA LEU A 47 1.87 -15.51 18.29
C LEU A 47 0.72 -15.80 17.33
N THR A 48 0.75 -15.29 16.09
CA THR A 48 -0.33 -15.49 15.11
C THR A 48 -0.54 -16.95 14.75
N LYS A 49 0.52 -17.77 14.76
CA LYS A 49 0.45 -19.25 14.59
C LYS A 49 -0.41 -19.95 15.66
N LYS A 50 -0.65 -19.30 16.80
CA LYS A 50 -1.46 -19.83 17.91
C LYS A 50 -2.87 -19.23 17.96
N MET A 51 -3.15 -18.21 17.14
CA MET A 51 -4.45 -17.54 17.10
C MET A 51 -5.48 -18.38 16.35
N HIS A 52 -6.75 -18.25 16.75
CA HIS A 52 -7.83 -18.94 16.05
C HIS A 52 -7.99 -18.39 14.62
N PRO A 53 -8.12 -19.25 13.58
CA PRO A 53 -8.19 -18.82 12.17
C PRO A 53 -9.34 -17.88 11.82
N SER A 54 -10.40 -17.85 12.63
CA SER A 54 -11.56 -16.97 12.39
C SER A 54 -11.28 -15.48 12.59
N GLY A 55 -10.13 -15.09 13.14
CA GLY A 55 -9.86 -13.71 13.54
C GLY A 55 -10.39 -13.32 14.92
N ARG A 56 -10.94 -14.27 15.72
CA ARG A 56 -11.60 -13.93 16.99
C ARG A 56 -10.61 -13.51 18.09
N ASP A 57 -9.35 -13.94 17.98
CA ASP A 57 -8.28 -13.64 18.94
C ASP A 57 -7.35 -12.54 18.39
N ASP A 58 -7.70 -11.93 17.25
CA ASP A 58 -6.87 -10.94 16.58
C ASP A 58 -6.76 -9.65 17.41
N ILE A 59 -5.61 -9.00 17.28
CA ILE A 59 -5.27 -7.75 17.95
C ILE A 59 -4.53 -6.85 16.96
N SER A 60 -4.39 -5.57 17.27
CA SER A 60 -3.54 -4.72 16.45
C SER A 60 -2.06 -5.03 16.65
N VAL A 61 -1.24 -4.71 15.65
CA VAL A 61 0.22 -4.80 15.75
C VAL A 61 0.73 -4.01 16.97
N LEU A 62 0.17 -2.84 17.27
CA LEU A 62 0.53 -2.07 18.47
C LEU A 62 0.20 -2.82 19.78
N ALA A 63 -0.91 -3.55 19.84
CA ALA A 63 -1.23 -4.35 21.02
C ALA A 63 -0.19 -5.46 21.23
N MET A 64 0.26 -6.11 20.16
CA MET A 64 1.37 -7.06 20.17
C MET A 64 2.67 -6.42 20.65
N GLN A 65 3.00 -5.23 20.13
CA GLN A 65 4.21 -4.49 20.55
C GLN A 65 4.20 -4.17 22.05
N ARG A 66 3.06 -3.72 22.58
CA ARG A 66 2.90 -3.47 24.03
C ARG A 66 3.06 -4.75 24.86
N LEU A 67 2.47 -5.84 24.39
CA LEU A 67 2.53 -7.15 25.03
C LEU A 67 3.99 -7.61 25.17
N PHE A 68 4.75 -7.64 24.08
CA PHE A 68 6.12 -8.18 24.12
C PHE A 68 7.15 -7.20 24.69
N ASN A 69 6.92 -5.89 24.60
CA ASN A 69 7.77 -4.90 25.26
C ASN A 69 7.45 -4.67 26.75
N HIS A 70 6.32 -5.20 27.23
CA HIS A 70 5.83 -4.94 28.60
C HIS A 70 5.73 -3.44 28.89
N GLN A 71 5.20 -2.67 27.92
CA GLN A 71 5.03 -1.22 28.00
C GLN A 71 3.57 -0.82 27.81
N PRO A 72 3.11 0.28 28.43
CA PRO A 72 1.75 0.78 28.23
C PRO A 72 1.55 1.45 26.86
N ASN A 73 2.64 1.69 26.13
CA ASN A 73 2.69 2.36 24.83
C ASN A 73 3.56 1.57 23.84
N GLY A 74 3.43 1.90 22.56
CA GLY A 74 4.35 1.43 21.53
C GLY A 74 5.65 2.25 21.51
N PRO A 75 6.41 2.17 20.42
CA PRO A 75 7.57 3.02 20.14
C PRO A 75 7.31 4.52 20.40
N THR A 76 8.12 5.16 21.25
CA THR A 76 7.92 6.57 21.67
C THR A 76 9.13 7.46 21.51
N THR A 77 10.35 6.92 21.47
CA THR A 77 11.53 7.74 21.16
C THR A 77 11.58 8.03 19.65
N PRO A 78 12.21 9.14 19.20
CA PRO A 78 12.29 9.45 17.78
C PRO A 78 12.87 8.32 16.91
N VAL A 79 13.88 7.61 17.41
CA VAL A 79 14.49 6.46 16.70
C VAL A 79 13.49 5.33 16.59
N ASP A 80 12.87 4.91 17.70
CA ASP A 80 11.92 3.79 17.64
C ASP A 80 10.73 4.12 16.78
N MET A 81 10.22 5.35 16.83
CA MET A 81 9.11 5.77 16.00
C MET A 81 9.46 5.73 14.50
N ALA A 82 10.69 6.08 14.14
CA ALA A 82 11.16 5.98 12.76
C ALA A 82 11.36 4.52 12.31
N LEU A 83 11.92 3.67 13.19
CA LEU A 83 12.06 2.23 12.94
C LEU A 83 10.70 1.54 12.81
N ASP A 84 9.79 1.84 13.73
CA ASP A 84 8.40 1.35 13.71
C ASP A 84 7.65 1.79 12.46
N TYR A 85 7.83 3.05 12.06
CA TYR A 85 7.29 3.55 10.79
C TYR A 85 7.89 2.83 9.58
N PHE A 86 9.19 2.54 9.58
CA PHE A 86 9.84 1.81 8.50
C PHE A 86 9.39 0.35 8.40
N ILE A 87 9.20 -0.33 9.53
CA ILE A 87 8.77 -1.73 9.57
C ILE A 87 7.30 -1.87 9.15
N TYR A 88 6.44 -0.95 9.57
CA TYR A 88 4.99 -1.09 9.39
C TYR A 88 4.39 -0.07 8.42
N ASP A 89 4.43 1.23 8.72
CA ASP A 89 3.74 2.24 7.91
C ASP A 89 4.30 2.35 6.49
N TYR A 90 5.61 2.16 6.31
CA TYR A 90 6.23 2.16 4.99
C TYR A 90 5.75 0.99 4.12
N GLU A 91 5.34 -0.12 4.73
CA GLU A 91 4.77 -1.26 4.00
C GLU A 91 3.25 -1.10 3.83
N PHE A 92 2.54 -0.86 4.94
CA PHE A 92 1.07 -0.92 5.00
C PHE A 92 0.37 0.43 4.81
N ALA A 93 1.12 1.52 4.64
CA ALA A 93 0.64 2.90 4.53
C ALA A 93 -0.16 3.42 5.74
N GLU A 94 -0.21 2.69 6.84
CA GLU A 94 -1.01 2.98 8.03
C GLU A 94 -0.30 2.48 9.30
N PRO A 95 -0.61 3.09 10.48
CA PRO A 95 0.13 2.79 11.70
C PRO A 95 -0.22 1.43 12.32
N PRO A 96 0.71 0.80 13.07
CA PRO A 96 0.51 -0.47 13.77
C PRO A 96 -0.73 -0.57 14.65
N ARG A 97 -1.27 0.58 15.09
CA ARG A 97 -2.44 0.63 15.97
C ARG A 97 -3.75 0.28 15.27
N VAL A 98 -3.83 0.44 13.95
CA VAL A 98 -5.01 0.11 13.15
C VAL A 98 -4.85 -1.21 12.40
N THR A 99 -3.62 -1.62 12.08
CA THR A 99 -3.33 -2.83 11.32
C THR A 99 -3.56 -4.12 12.13
N SER A 100 -4.25 -5.09 11.53
CA SER A 100 -4.48 -6.43 12.07
C SER A 100 -3.16 -7.20 12.17
N LEU A 101 -2.83 -7.73 13.34
CA LEU A 101 -1.66 -8.59 13.50
C LEU A 101 -1.81 -9.88 12.70
N GLN A 102 -2.94 -10.58 12.86
CA GLN A 102 -3.12 -11.92 12.31
C GLN A 102 -3.05 -11.95 10.77
N ASN A 103 -3.49 -10.87 10.11
CA ASN A 103 -3.56 -10.85 8.64
C ASN A 103 -2.36 -10.16 7.98
N THR A 104 -1.45 -9.56 8.76
CA THR A 104 -0.24 -8.90 8.22
C THR A 104 1.06 -9.48 8.75
N GLN A 105 1.04 -10.33 9.78
CA GLN A 105 2.24 -10.87 10.43
C GLN A 105 2.20 -12.41 10.59
N PRO A 106 3.10 -13.16 9.93
CA PRO A 106 4.05 -12.71 8.91
C PRO A 106 3.31 -12.23 7.64
N THR A 107 3.94 -11.32 6.89
CA THR A 107 3.39 -10.84 5.62
C THR A 107 3.25 -12.00 4.62
N PRO A 108 2.05 -12.32 4.11
CA PRO A 108 1.87 -13.46 3.21
C PRO A 108 2.72 -13.38 1.93
N THR A 109 2.90 -12.18 1.38
CA THR A 109 3.77 -11.95 0.23
C THR A 109 5.20 -12.41 0.49
N ASN A 110 5.79 -12.02 1.62
CA ASN A 110 7.17 -12.36 1.94
C ASN A 110 7.31 -13.85 2.28
N ALA A 111 6.33 -14.40 3.01
CA ALA A 111 6.32 -15.81 3.39
C ALA A 111 6.30 -16.76 2.16
N ASP A 112 5.58 -16.36 1.10
CA ASP A 112 5.40 -17.22 -0.08
C ASP A 112 6.39 -16.92 -1.22
N PHE A 113 6.84 -15.68 -1.38
CA PHE A 113 7.69 -15.24 -2.50
C PHE A 113 9.11 -14.80 -2.11
N GLY A 114 9.44 -14.79 -0.82
CA GLY A 114 10.72 -14.35 -0.28
C GLY A 114 10.73 -12.89 0.16
N GLU A 115 11.77 -12.50 0.89
CA GLU A 115 11.90 -11.16 1.50
C GLU A 115 12.58 -10.13 0.59
N ASP A 116 13.15 -10.58 -0.54
CA ASP A 116 13.86 -9.70 -1.46
C ASP A 116 12.91 -8.76 -2.21
N ASN A 117 13.24 -7.47 -2.18
CA ASN A 117 12.51 -6.42 -2.88
C ASN A 117 13.33 -5.85 -4.04
N TYR A 118 12.72 -5.77 -5.24
CA TYR A 118 13.37 -5.25 -6.44
C TYR A 118 12.71 -3.96 -6.92
N PHE A 119 13.45 -2.86 -6.87
CA PHE A 119 12.98 -1.57 -7.40
C PHE A 119 13.08 -1.54 -8.93
N VAL A 120 11.94 -1.42 -9.61
CA VAL A 120 11.90 -1.35 -11.09
C VAL A 120 12.24 0.07 -11.56
N ALA A 121 13.47 0.27 -12.02
CA ALA A 121 13.96 1.53 -12.60
C ALA A 121 14.17 1.41 -14.11
N ASP A 122 13.10 1.17 -14.86
CA ASP A 122 13.12 1.04 -16.32
C ASP A 122 12.33 2.16 -16.99
N GLN A 123 12.88 2.78 -18.04
CA GLN A 123 12.24 3.89 -18.76
C GLN A 123 10.94 3.50 -19.48
N ARG A 124 10.69 2.20 -19.68
CA ARG A 124 9.39 1.70 -20.17
C ARG A 124 8.28 1.80 -19.13
N GLY A 125 8.63 1.99 -17.86
CA GLY A 125 7.72 2.00 -16.72
C GLY A 125 7.28 0.60 -16.29
N TYR A 126 6.90 0.46 -15.01
CA TYR A 126 6.41 -0.82 -14.48
C TYR A 126 5.07 -1.24 -15.13
N GLU A 127 4.30 -0.26 -15.63
CA GLU A 127 3.08 -0.45 -16.42
C GLU A 127 3.29 -1.26 -17.71
N SER A 128 4.52 -1.38 -18.22
CA SER A 128 4.84 -2.22 -19.38
C SER A 128 4.41 -3.67 -19.21
N ILE A 129 4.34 -4.18 -17.97
CA ILE A 129 3.79 -5.51 -17.66
C ILE A 129 2.30 -5.58 -18.01
N ILE A 130 1.53 -4.56 -17.65
CA ILE A 130 0.09 -4.49 -17.94
C ILE A 130 -0.14 -4.44 -19.45
N HIS A 131 0.64 -3.63 -20.16
CA HIS A 131 0.60 -3.56 -21.63
C HIS A 131 0.93 -4.91 -22.28
N SER A 132 1.97 -5.59 -21.79
CA SER A 132 2.38 -6.91 -22.27
C SER A 132 1.26 -7.95 -22.09
N ILE A 133 0.69 -8.04 -20.89
CA ILE A 133 -0.43 -8.95 -20.60
C ILE A 133 -1.62 -8.63 -21.51
N GLY A 134 -2.02 -7.36 -21.61
CA GLY A 134 -3.12 -6.93 -22.47
C GLY A 134 -2.91 -7.30 -23.94
N SER A 135 -1.69 -7.16 -24.46
CA SER A 135 -1.37 -7.47 -25.86
C SER A 135 -1.54 -8.94 -26.25
N SER A 136 -1.60 -9.86 -25.28
CA SER A 136 -1.80 -11.28 -25.54
C SER A 136 -3.23 -11.62 -26.01
N TYR A 137 -4.21 -10.76 -25.73
CA TYR A 137 -5.61 -10.97 -26.11
C TYR A 137 -6.31 -9.72 -26.69
N LEU A 138 -5.68 -8.55 -26.65
CA LEU A 138 -6.17 -7.30 -27.26
C LEU A 138 -5.36 -6.94 -28.50
N SER A 139 -6.04 -6.45 -29.53
CA SER A 139 -5.39 -5.99 -30.75
C SER A 139 -4.59 -4.69 -30.54
N THR A 140 -3.37 -4.68 -31.06
CA THR A 140 -2.45 -3.54 -31.09
C THR A 140 -2.16 -3.11 -32.54
N ASP A 141 -1.69 -1.88 -32.74
CA ASP A 141 -1.16 -1.44 -34.03
C ASP A 141 0.30 -1.88 -34.25
N GLY A 142 0.87 -1.54 -35.41
CA GLY A 142 2.26 -1.91 -35.75
C GLY A 142 3.33 -1.31 -34.85
N ASN A 143 2.97 -0.37 -33.96
CA ASN A 143 3.86 0.24 -32.96
C ASN A 143 3.57 -0.29 -31.54
N GLY A 144 2.74 -1.34 -31.40
CA GLY A 144 2.37 -1.92 -30.11
C GLY A 144 1.32 -1.11 -29.33
N LYS A 145 0.74 -0.06 -29.91
CA LYS A 145 -0.29 0.75 -29.24
C LYS A 145 -1.64 0.05 -29.31
N LEU A 146 -2.36 0.01 -28.18
CA LEU A 146 -3.68 -0.59 -28.08
C LEU A 146 -4.68 0.04 -29.08
N LYS A 147 -5.30 -0.80 -29.91
CA LYS A 147 -6.30 -0.41 -30.93
C LYS A 147 -7.63 -1.18 -30.77
N ASP A 148 -7.71 -2.04 -29.77
CA ASP A 148 -8.85 -2.91 -29.58
C ASP A 148 -10.13 -2.14 -29.22
N ARG A 149 -11.19 -2.34 -30.00
CA ARG A 149 -12.48 -1.66 -29.82
C ARG A 149 -13.19 -2.07 -28.53
N ARG A 150 -12.74 -3.14 -27.85
CA ARG A 150 -13.25 -3.58 -26.55
C ARG A 150 -12.77 -2.70 -25.40
N ILE A 151 -11.66 -1.96 -25.57
CA ILE A 151 -11.17 -1.02 -24.55
C ILE A 151 -11.59 0.40 -24.90
N LEU A 152 -12.35 1.00 -23.99
CA LEU A 152 -12.86 2.37 -24.12
C LEU A 152 -12.27 3.23 -23.01
N LEU A 153 -11.25 4.03 -23.36
CA LEU A 153 -10.67 5.02 -22.47
C LEU A 153 -11.61 6.23 -22.31
N ASN A 154 -11.38 7.04 -21.27
CA ASN A 154 -12.18 8.23 -20.95
C ASN A 154 -13.68 7.93 -20.71
N LYS A 155 -14.00 6.70 -20.28
CA LYS A 155 -15.34 6.26 -19.92
C LYS A 155 -15.47 6.12 -18.40
N VAL A 156 -15.82 7.22 -17.74
CA VAL A 156 -16.03 7.25 -16.29
C VAL A 156 -17.39 6.62 -15.98
N VAL A 157 -17.41 5.44 -15.36
CA VAL A 157 -18.66 4.80 -14.92
C VAL A 157 -19.26 5.59 -13.75
N ARG A 158 -20.57 5.90 -13.82
CA ARG A 158 -21.30 6.63 -12.76
C ARG A 158 -22.46 5.86 -12.18
N GLN A 159 -23.02 4.89 -12.91
CA GLN A 159 -24.11 4.06 -12.40
C GLN A 159 -24.04 2.64 -12.95
N ILE A 160 -24.26 1.66 -12.09
CA ILE A 160 -24.43 0.25 -12.43
C ILE A 160 -25.83 -0.18 -12.00
N THR A 161 -26.69 -0.49 -12.97
CA THR A 161 -28.01 -1.05 -12.71
C THR A 161 -27.99 -2.55 -12.98
N TYR A 162 -28.49 -3.36 -12.06
CA TYR A 162 -28.44 -4.83 -12.18
C TYR A 162 -29.73 -5.49 -11.68
N ASN A 163 -30.08 -6.61 -12.28
CA ASN A 163 -31.22 -7.45 -11.88
C ASN A 163 -30.93 -8.92 -12.22
N LYS A 164 -31.94 -9.79 -12.19
CA LYS A 164 -31.77 -11.22 -12.51
C LYS A 164 -31.47 -11.48 -13.99
N GLN A 165 -31.78 -10.54 -14.88
CA GLN A 165 -31.67 -10.67 -16.34
C GLN A 165 -30.38 -10.10 -16.92
N GLY A 166 -29.75 -9.12 -16.27
CA GLY A 166 -28.52 -8.52 -16.79
C GLY A 166 -28.11 -7.26 -16.04
N VAL A 167 -27.20 -6.52 -16.66
CA VAL A 167 -26.66 -5.25 -16.14
C VAL A 167 -26.71 -4.14 -17.19
N VAL A 168 -26.83 -2.89 -16.71
CA VAL A 168 -26.71 -1.67 -17.50
C VAL A 168 -25.71 -0.75 -16.82
N VAL A 169 -24.63 -0.43 -17.51
CA VAL A 169 -23.58 0.48 -17.05
C VAL A 169 -23.75 1.83 -17.74
N LYS A 170 -23.88 2.90 -16.97
CA LYS A 170 -23.94 4.28 -17.47
C LYS A 170 -22.66 5.04 -17.15
N THR A 171 -22.16 5.78 -18.12
CA THR A 171 -20.96 6.61 -17.98
C THR A 171 -21.30 8.09 -17.86
N GLU A 172 -20.34 8.89 -17.37
CA GLU A 172 -20.47 10.32 -17.11
C GLU A 172 -20.80 11.12 -18.37
N ASP A 173 -20.35 10.67 -19.54
CA ASP A 173 -20.65 11.26 -20.85
C ASP A 173 -22.05 10.90 -21.41
N GLY A 174 -22.88 10.20 -20.63
CA GLY A 174 -24.23 9.78 -21.01
C GLY A 174 -24.30 8.47 -21.77
N SER A 175 -23.17 7.83 -22.13
CA SER A 175 -23.19 6.52 -22.78
C SER A 175 -23.79 5.44 -21.88
N SER A 176 -24.42 4.43 -22.48
CA SER A 176 -25.01 3.29 -21.76
C SER A 176 -24.65 1.98 -22.43
N TYR A 177 -24.24 1.00 -21.64
CA TYR A 177 -23.79 -0.32 -22.08
C TYR A 177 -24.64 -1.40 -21.40
N ARG A 178 -25.08 -2.40 -22.16
CA ARG A 178 -25.83 -3.56 -21.65
C ARG A 178 -24.95 -4.80 -21.74
N ALA A 179 -24.99 -5.63 -20.70
CA ALA A 179 -24.26 -6.89 -20.65
C ALA A 179 -24.98 -7.89 -19.73
N ASP A 180 -24.56 -9.15 -19.77
CA ASP A 180 -25.06 -10.19 -18.86
C ASP A 180 -24.46 -10.06 -17.45
N TYR A 181 -23.23 -9.54 -17.34
CA TYR A 181 -22.49 -9.38 -16.09
C TYR A 181 -21.61 -8.13 -16.15
N VAL A 182 -21.21 -7.62 -14.99
CA VAL A 182 -20.18 -6.57 -14.85
C VAL A 182 -19.13 -7.02 -13.85
N VAL A 183 -17.86 -6.78 -14.18
CA VAL A 183 -16.73 -6.95 -13.26
C VAL A 183 -16.23 -5.55 -12.90
N VAL A 184 -16.25 -5.21 -11.62
CA VAL A 184 -15.84 -3.91 -11.08
C VAL A 184 -14.42 -4.04 -10.55
N SER A 185 -13.47 -3.38 -11.20
CA SER A 185 -12.04 -3.39 -10.85
C SER A 185 -11.53 -2.07 -10.29
N THR A 186 -12.42 -1.16 -9.89
CA THR A 186 -12.02 0.10 -9.26
C THR A 186 -11.37 -0.16 -7.90
N SER A 187 -10.57 0.79 -7.40
CA SER A 187 -10.01 0.68 -6.05
C SER A 187 -11.11 0.59 -4.98
N LEU A 188 -10.73 0.08 -3.81
CA LEU A 188 -11.59 0.10 -2.63
C LEU A 188 -12.02 1.53 -2.28
N GLY A 189 -11.09 2.48 -2.33
CA GLY A 189 -11.37 3.90 -2.08
C GLY A 189 -12.47 4.45 -2.99
N VAL A 190 -12.53 4.05 -4.27
CA VAL A 190 -13.63 4.46 -5.17
C VAL A 190 -14.96 3.84 -4.72
N LEU A 191 -14.97 2.57 -4.31
CA LEU A 191 -16.17 1.90 -3.80
C LEU A 191 -16.70 2.52 -2.50
N GLN A 192 -15.82 3.17 -1.73
CA GLN A 192 -16.14 3.93 -0.52
C GLN A 192 -16.62 5.37 -0.80
N THR A 193 -16.70 5.78 -2.07
CA THR A 193 -17.27 7.07 -2.48
C THR A 193 -18.60 6.91 -3.20
N ASP A 194 -19.21 8.02 -3.60
CA ASP A 194 -20.42 8.09 -4.40
C ASP A 194 -20.16 8.14 -5.92
N LEU A 195 -18.92 7.90 -6.38
CA LEU A 195 -18.57 7.98 -7.80
C LEU A 195 -19.44 7.03 -8.64
N ILE A 196 -19.62 5.79 -8.17
CA ILE A 196 -20.42 4.75 -8.83
C ILE A 196 -21.67 4.44 -7.99
N GLN A 197 -22.84 4.76 -8.53
CA GLN A 197 -24.12 4.41 -7.92
C GLN A 197 -24.59 3.01 -8.34
N PHE A 198 -24.85 2.13 -7.38
CA PHE A 198 -25.45 0.82 -7.62
C PHE A 198 -26.98 0.89 -7.52
N LYS A 199 -27.70 0.33 -8.50
CA LYS A 199 -29.18 0.25 -8.53
C LYS A 199 -29.67 -1.17 -8.84
N PRO A 200 -30.33 -1.88 -7.90
CA PRO A 200 -30.60 -1.47 -6.52
C PRO A 200 -29.31 -1.24 -5.72
N GLN A 201 -29.41 -0.64 -4.54
CA GLN A 201 -28.26 -0.51 -3.65
C GLN A 201 -27.66 -1.89 -3.34
N LEU A 202 -26.34 -1.93 -3.16
CA LEU A 202 -25.66 -3.12 -2.68
C LEU A 202 -26.25 -3.54 -1.33
N PRO A 203 -26.34 -4.85 -1.04
CA PRO A 203 -26.88 -5.32 0.23
C PRO A 203 -26.01 -4.85 1.40
N PHE A 204 -26.62 -4.72 2.59
CA PHE A 204 -25.94 -4.21 3.79
C PHE A 204 -24.62 -4.93 4.09
N TRP A 205 -24.58 -6.26 4.00
CA TRP A 205 -23.37 -7.03 4.26
C TRP A 205 -22.20 -6.64 3.34
N LYS A 206 -22.48 -6.29 2.08
CA LYS A 206 -21.47 -5.84 1.12
C LYS A 206 -21.01 -4.42 1.45
N ILE A 207 -21.95 -3.53 1.75
CA ILE A 207 -21.64 -2.14 2.12
C ILE A 207 -20.79 -2.12 3.40
N ALA A 208 -21.16 -2.90 4.42
CA ALA A 208 -20.40 -3.02 5.65
C ALA A 208 -18.96 -3.51 5.38
N ALA A 209 -18.79 -4.56 4.56
CA ALA A 209 -17.45 -5.03 4.19
C ALA A 209 -16.61 -3.97 3.46
N ILE A 210 -17.22 -3.19 2.55
CA ILE A 210 -16.54 -2.08 1.84
C ILE A 210 -16.06 -1.00 2.81
N TYR A 211 -16.89 -0.58 3.76
CA TYR A 211 -16.56 0.53 4.66
C TYR A 211 -15.76 0.12 5.91
N SER A 212 -15.69 -1.18 6.22
CA SER A 212 -14.88 -1.67 7.33
C SER A 212 -13.42 -1.93 6.96
N PHE A 213 -13.09 -2.02 5.66
CA PHE A 213 -11.71 -2.25 5.19
C PHE A 213 -11.04 -0.92 4.83
N ASP A 214 -9.73 -0.83 5.00
CA ASP A 214 -9.03 0.45 4.87
C ASP A 214 -8.44 0.64 3.47
N MET A 215 -8.51 1.88 2.97
CA MET A 215 -7.80 2.34 1.78
C MET A 215 -6.70 3.31 2.22
N GLY A 216 -5.49 2.78 2.41
CA GLY A 216 -4.31 3.53 2.82
C GLY A 216 -3.85 4.54 1.75
N VAL A 217 -3.07 5.53 2.18
CA VAL A 217 -2.52 6.57 1.28
C VAL A 217 -1.02 6.63 1.43
N TYR A 218 -0.31 6.32 0.35
CA TYR A 218 1.14 6.27 0.27
C TYR A 218 1.63 7.29 -0.77
N THR A 219 2.34 8.32 -0.33
CA THR A 219 2.78 9.43 -1.18
C THR A 219 4.29 9.43 -1.36
N LYS A 220 4.72 9.27 -2.62
CA LYS A 220 6.12 9.30 -3.06
C LYS A 220 6.50 10.70 -3.53
N ILE A 221 7.12 11.51 -2.67
CA ILE A 221 7.51 12.89 -2.98
C ILE A 221 8.88 12.87 -3.66
N PHE A 222 8.92 13.10 -4.96
CA PHE A 222 10.17 13.19 -5.71
C PHE A 222 10.71 14.62 -5.64
N LEU A 223 12.01 14.73 -5.38
CA LEU A 223 12.71 15.99 -5.14
C LEU A 223 13.96 16.02 -6.00
N LYS A 224 14.03 16.97 -6.93
CA LYS A 224 15.18 17.19 -7.81
C LYS A 224 15.94 18.42 -7.33
N PHE A 225 17.26 18.27 -7.22
CA PHE A 225 18.17 19.29 -6.73
C PHE A 225 19.16 19.74 -7.82
N PRO A 226 19.68 20.97 -7.73
CA PRO A 226 20.72 21.45 -8.63
C PRO A 226 22.00 20.61 -8.46
N GLU A 227 22.39 20.35 -7.22
CA GLU A 227 23.58 19.58 -6.86
C GLU A 227 23.29 18.60 -5.74
N ARG A 228 24.11 17.55 -5.66
CA ARG A 228 24.00 16.52 -4.64
C ARG A 228 24.74 16.95 -3.36
N PHE A 229 24.04 16.90 -2.23
CA PHE A 229 24.60 17.19 -0.91
C PHE A 229 24.52 16.02 0.08
N TRP A 230 23.84 14.92 -0.28
CA TRP A 230 23.70 13.73 0.56
C TRP A 230 24.78 12.67 0.27
N PRO A 231 25.06 11.76 1.23
CA PRO A 231 26.04 10.70 1.04
C PRO A 231 25.56 9.66 0.01
N VAL A 232 26.49 9.13 -0.79
CA VAL A 232 26.26 8.02 -1.72
C VAL A 232 27.31 6.92 -1.55
N GLY A 233 27.03 5.76 -2.13
CA GLY A 233 27.86 4.56 -2.06
C GLY A 233 27.10 3.40 -1.42
N GLU A 234 27.84 2.34 -1.11
CA GLU A 234 27.29 1.17 -0.43
C GLU A 234 26.59 1.58 0.86
N GLY A 235 25.37 1.09 1.03
CA GLY A 235 24.58 1.34 2.23
C GLY A 235 24.06 2.76 2.45
N LYS A 236 23.97 3.55 1.40
CA LYS A 236 23.48 4.93 1.45
C LYS A 236 22.27 5.17 0.54
N GLN A 237 21.70 4.09 0.01
CA GLN A 237 20.50 4.15 -0.83
C GLN A 237 19.29 4.59 -0.01
N PHE A 238 19.10 4.04 1.18
CA PHE A 238 18.00 4.39 2.06
C PHE A 238 18.51 5.08 3.31
N PHE A 239 17.76 6.09 3.77
CA PHE A 239 17.99 6.71 5.06
C PHE A 239 16.72 7.25 5.70
N MET A 240 16.71 7.37 7.04
CA MET A 240 15.56 7.87 7.79
C MET A 240 15.83 9.18 8.50
N TYR A 241 14.78 9.97 8.69
CA TYR A 241 14.76 11.13 9.58
C TYR A 241 13.99 10.79 10.86
N ALA A 242 14.69 10.59 11.96
CA ALA A 242 14.09 10.31 13.27
C ALA A 242 13.55 11.61 13.89
N SER A 243 12.41 12.06 13.36
CA SER A 243 11.67 13.20 13.86
C SER A 243 11.00 12.90 15.21
N SER A 244 10.85 13.93 16.04
CA SER A 244 10.00 13.86 17.24
C SER A 244 8.50 13.78 16.90
N ARG A 245 8.13 14.04 15.64
CA ARG A 245 6.78 13.84 15.08
C ARG A 245 6.82 12.59 14.20
N ARG A 246 6.23 11.49 14.67
CA ARG A 246 6.17 10.21 13.95
C ARG A 246 5.64 10.40 12.52
N GLY A 247 6.29 9.78 11.55
CA GLY A 247 5.91 9.84 10.12
C GLY A 247 6.25 11.14 9.37
N TYR A 248 6.77 12.16 10.06
CA TYR A 248 7.10 13.44 9.41
C TYR A 248 8.38 13.34 8.57
N TYR A 249 8.22 13.13 7.26
CA TYR A 249 9.30 12.91 6.28
C TYR A 249 10.31 11.86 6.76
N ALA A 250 9.81 10.74 7.29
CA ALA A 250 10.61 9.80 8.06
C ALA A 250 11.54 8.94 7.19
N LEU A 251 11.20 8.65 5.94
CA LEU A 251 11.99 7.78 5.08
C LEU A 251 12.37 8.46 3.76
N TRP A 252 13.62 8.25 3.38
CA TRP A 252 14.24 8.82 2.20
C TRP A 252 14.99 7.75 1.40
N GLN A 253 14.97 7.90 0.08
CA GLN A 253 15.71 7.07 -0.85
C GLN A 253 16.49 7.96 -1.82
N SER A 254 17.78 7.67 -1.96
CA SER A 254 18.66 8.21 -3.00
C SER A 254 18.55 7.37 -4.25
N PHE A 255 18.40 8.03 -5.41
CA PHE A 255 18.38 7.36 -6.71
C PHE A 255 19.72 7.40 -7.46
N GLU A 256 20.86 7.59 -6.77
CA GLU A 256 22.16 7.57 -7.45
C GLU A 256 22.43 6.24 -8.17
N ARG A 257 21.89 5.12 -7.66
CA ARG A 257 22.04 3.80 -8.29
C ARG A 257 21.14 3.63 -9.52
N GLU A 258 19.88 4.01 -9.39
CA GLU A 258 18.85 3.84 -10.42
C GLU A 258 18.95 4.90 -11.54
N TYR A 259 19.28 6.14 -11.15
CA TYR A 259 19.38 7.30 -12.03
C TYR A 259 20.66 8.12 -11.71
N PRO A 260 21.86 7.63 -12.09
CA PRO A 260 23.13 8.28 -11.76
C PRO A 260 23.20 9.73 -12.24
N GLY A 261 23.69 10.64 -11.38
CA GLY A 261 23.78 12.07 -11.67
C GLY A 261 22.43 12.81 -11.81
N ALA A 262 21.30 12.14 -11.56
CA ALA A 262 19.99 12.77 -11.64
C ALA A 262 19.73 13.72 -10.46
N ASN A 263 20.51 13.69 -9.38
CA ASN A 263 20.31 14.52 -8.19
C ASN A 263 18.87 14.47 -7.67
N VAL A 264 18.29 13.27 -7.59
CA VAL A 264 16.92 13.04 -7.11
C VAL A 264 16.93 12.29 -5.79
N LEU A 265 16.18 12.81 -4.82
CA LEU A 265 15.74 12.07 -3.63
C LEU A 265 14.24 11.77 -3.74
N LEU A 266 13.84 10.68 -3.11
CA LEU A 266 12.46 10.36 -2.81
C LEU A 266 12.24 10.44 -1.30
N ALA A 267 11.29 11.25 -0.86
CA ALA A 267 10.76 11.18 0.50
C ALA A 267 9.40 10.47 0.47
N THR A 268 9.19 9.54 1.40
CA THR A 268 7.93 8.82 1.52
C THR A 268 7.18 9.23 2.79
N VAL A 269 5.92 9.60 2.61
CA VAL A 269 4.96 9.86 3.68
C VAL A 269 3.70 9.00 3.49
N THR A 270 3.00 8.70 4.57
CA THR A 270 1.80 7.85 4.55
C THR A 270 0.66 8.46 5.38
N ASP A 271 -0.53 7.86 5.26
CA ASP A 271 -1.72 8.13 6.07
C ASP A 271 -2.04 9.64 6.27
N ASP A 272 -2.03 10.12 7.53
CA ASP A 272 -2.35 11.49 7.89
C ASP A 272 -1.41 12.53 7.24
N GLU A 273 -0.11 12.22 7.12
CA GLU A 273 0.84 13.11 6.46
C GLU A 273 0.58 13.19 4.96
N SER A 274 0.29 12.07 4.29
CA SER A 274 -0.13 12.07 2.89
C SER A 274 -1.36 12.96 2.68
N ARG A 275 -2.41 12.76 3.47
CA ARG A 275 -3.65 13.54 3.35
C ARG A 275 -3.40 15.04 3.62
N ARG A 276 -2.52 15.39 4.55
CA ARG A 276 -2.13 16.79 4.81
C ARG A 276 -1.40 17.39 3.62
N ILE A 277 -0.39 16.68 3.11
CA ILE A 277 0.49 17.14 2.03
C ILE A 277 -0.27 17.24 0.70
N GLU A 278 -1.19 16.33 0.40
CA GLU A 278 -2.01 16.45 -0.82
C GLU A 278 -2.89 17.71 -0.84
N ARG A 279 -3.30 18.21 0.35
CA ARG A 279 -4.14 19.41 0.51
C ARG A 279 -3.37 20.72 0.53
N GLN A 280 -2.05 20.68 0.63
CA GLN A 280 -1.22 21.87 0.62
C GLN A 280 -0.57 22.10 -0.76
N SER A 281 -0.05 23.31 -0.95
CA SER A 281 0.68 23.65 -2.17
C SER A 281 2.05 22.96 -2.20
N ASP A 282 2.55 22.69 -3.41
CA ASP A 282 3.88 22.14 -3.60
C ASP A 282 4.97 23.05 -3.01
N ASP A 283 4.79 24.38 -3.02
CA ASP A 283 5.72 25.33 -2.40
C ASP A 283 5.80 25.18 -0.87
N GLN A 284 4.68 24.91 -0.19
CA GLN A 284 4.70 24.62 1.25
C GLN A 284 5.43 23.30 1.53
N THR A 285 5.18 22.27 0.71
CA THR A 285 5.90 20.99 0.82
C THR A 285 7.40 21.16 0.62
N LYS A 286 7.84 21.94 -0.38
CA LYS A 286 9.26 22.26 -0.59
C LYS A 286 9.88 22.99 0.60
N ALA A 287 9.15 23.92 1.20
CA ALA A 287 9.64 24.66 2.37
C ALA A 287 9.89 23.74 3.57
N GLU A 288 8.93 22.84 3.87
CA GLU A 288 9.06 21.83 4.93
C GLU A 288 10.22 20.86 4.65
N VAL A 289 10.32 20.37 3.41
CA VAL A 289 11.39 19.47 2.98
C VAL A 289 12.77 20.12 3.11
N ALA A 290 12.92 21.38 2.69
CA ALA A 290 14.19 22.09 2.80
C ALA A 290 14.60 22.30 4.27
N GLU A 291 13.65 22.54 5.17
CA GLU A 291 13.91 22.60 6.62
C GLU A 291 14.39 21.24 7.14
N VAL A 292 13.70 20.15 6.80
CA VAL A 292 14.09 18.79 7.19
C VAL A 292 15.47 18.42 6.67
N LEU A 293 15.79 18.76 5.41
CA LEU A 293 17.09 18.44 4.82
C LEU A 293 18.23 19.26 5.43
N ARG A 294 18.01 20.54 5.76
CA ARG A 294 18.99 21.34 6.51
C ARG A 294 19.24 20.79 7.91
N ASP A 295 18.19 20.32 8.58
CA ASP A 295 18.30 19.63 9.86
C ASP A 295 19.11 18.33 9.73
N MET A 296 18.92 17.57 8.65
CA MET A 296 19.61 16.30 8.40
C MET A 296 21.08 16.49 8.00
N PHE A 297 21.38 17.55 7.23
CA PHE A 297 22.70 17.82 6.65
C PHE A 297 23.21 19.22 7.00
N PRO A 298 23.43 19.54 8.30
CA PRO A 298 23.73 20.90 8.74
C PRO A 298 25.11 21.41 8.29
N ALA A 299 26.01 20.51 7.88
CA ALA A 299 27.32 20.85 7.35
C ALA A 299 27.32 21.06 5.82
N ALA A 300 26.20 20.79 5.15
CA ALA A 300 26.08 20.92 3.72
C ALA A 300 25.35 22.21 3.34
N ASP A 301 25.67 22.75 2.16
CA ASP A 301 24.92 23.86 1.56
C ASP A 301 23.65 23.32 0.89
N VAL A 302 22.62 23.09 1.71
CA VAL A 302 21.34 22.53 1.24
C VAL A 302 20.55 23.60 0.47
N PRO A 303 20.16 23.34 -0.79
CA PRO A 303 19.43 24.30 -1.63
C PRO A 303 18.16 24.88 -0.98
N GLY A 304 17.85 26.12 -1.36
CA GLY A 304 16.60 26.79 -1.00
C GLY A 304 15.35 26.11 -1.56
N PRO A 305 14.15 26.30 -0.96
CA PRO A 305 12.88 25.76 -1.50
C PRO A 305 12.59 26.18 -2.96
N ASP A 306 13.09 27.34 -3.38
CA ASP A 306 13.00 27.89 -4.73
C ASP A 306 13.93 27.20 -5.74
N GLN A 307 14.93 26.45 -5.26
CA GLN A 307 15.89 25.70 -6.07
C GLN A 307 15.55 24.21 -6.17
N ILE A 308 14.46 23.76 -5.53
CA ILE A 308 14.03 22.36 -5.53
C ILE A 308 12.85 22.21 -6.49
N ASP A 309 12.98 21.30 -7.44
CA ASP A 309 11.83 20.82 -8.21
C ASP A 309 11.16 19.68 -7.43
N VAL A 310 9.83 19.72 -7.30
CA VAL A 310 9.07 18.72 -6.57
C VAL A 310 7.99 18.10 -7.43
N TYR A 311 7.76 16.80 -7.25
CA TYR A 311 6.57 16.12 -7.73
C TYR A 311 5.90 15.38 -6.57
N VAL A 312 4.66 15.79 -6.24
CA VAL A 312 3.82 15.21 -5.20
C VAL A 312 2.63 14.48 -5.86
N PRO A 313 2.64 13.15 -5.94
CA PRO A 313 1.47 12.38 -6.35
C PRO A 313 0.30 12.59 -5.38
N ARG A 314 -0.91 12.80 -5.92
CA ARG A 314 -2.11 13.09 -5.13
C ARG A 314 -3.19 12.00 -5.27
N TRP A 315 -2.85 10.77 -4.90
CA TRP A 315 -3.68 9.58 -5.11
C TRP A 315 -4.96 9.58 -4.28
N TRP A 316 -4.96 10.16 -3.07
CA TRP A 316 -6.16 10.27 -2.24
C TRP A 316 -7.16 11.30 -2.78
N SER A 317 -6.64 12.37 -3.37
CA SER A 317 -7.42 13.43 -3.99
C SER A 317 -7.98 13.02 -5.36
N ASP A 318 -7.29 12.13 -6.07
CA ASP A 318 -7.76 11.61 -7.35
C ASP A 318 -9.04 10.77 -7.17
N ARG A 319 -10.12 11.20 -7.83
CA ARG A 319 -11.43 10.56 -7.76
C ARG A 319 -11.46 9.13 -8.30
N PHE A 320 -10.48 8.70 -9.08
CA PHE A 320 -10.40 7.36 -9.65
C PHE A 320 -9.59 6.36 -8.81
N PHE A 321 -8.96 6.83 -7.73
CA PHE A 321 -8.15 5.99 -6.84
C PHE A 321 -8.57 6.16 -5.39
N LYS A 322 -8.72 7.40 -4.90
CA LYS A 322 -9.13 7.71 -3.51
C LYS A 322 -8.22 7.07 -2.46
N GLY A 323 -6.96 6.84 -2.79
CA GLY A 323 -5.92 6.24 -1.97
C GLY A 323 -4.91 5.51 -2.85
N SER A 324 -3.96 4.81 -2.23
CA SER A 324 -2.91 4.07 -2.94
C SER A 324 -3.22 2.57 -3.03
N TYR A 325 -3.47 1.92 -1.89
CA TYR A 325 -3.77 0.49 -1.81
C TYR A 325 -4.48 0.14 -0.50
N SER A 326 -5.13 -1.02 -0.45
CA SER A 326 -5.83 -1.46 0.74
C SER A 326 -4.89 -1.99 1.84
N ASN A 327 -5.31 -1.83 3.10
CA ASN A 327 -4.66 -2.39 4.28
C ASN A 327 -5.69 -3.17 5.09
N TRP A 328 -5.25 -4.16 5.87
CA TRP A 328 -6.13 -5.00 6.66
C TRP A 328 -6.28 -4.46 8.10
N PRO A 329 -7.40 -3.80 8.45
CA PRO A 329 -7.59 -3.28 9.79
C PRO A 329 -7.93 -4.35 10.82
N VAL A 330 -7.51 -4.12 12.06
CA VAL A 330 -7.96 -4.90 13.21
C VAL A 330 -9.47 -4.81 13.34
N GLY A 331 -10.13 -5.96 13.53
CA GLY A 331 -11.59 -6.05 13.63
C GLY A 331 -12.28 -6.51 12.35
N VAL A 332 -11.59 -6.51 11.20
CA VAL A 332 -12.05 -7.22 10.00
C VAL A 332 -11.51 -8.64 10.01
N SER A 333 -12.41 -9.62 10.13
CA SER A 333 -12.05 -11.02 10.05
C SER A 333 -12.00 -11.49 8.60
N ARG A 334 -11.44 -12.68 8.38
CA ARG A 334 -11.45 -13.37 7.08
C ARG A 334 -12.85 -13.43 6.46
N TYR A 335 -13.86 -13.58 7.31
CA TYR A 335 -15.26 -13.63 6.91
C TYR A 335 -15.71 -12.34 6.22
N GLU A 336 -15.52 -11.19 6.87
CA GLU A 336 -15.89 -9.89 6.31
C GLU A 336 -15.01 -9.55 5.10
N TYR A 337 -13.76 -9.99 5.06
CA TYR A 337 -12.92 -9.82 3.87
C TYR A 337 -13.42 -10.63 2.66
N ASP A 338 -13.92 -11.86 2.86
CA ASP A 338 -14.54 -12.60 1.75
C ASP A 338 -15.88 -12.02 1.32
N GLN A 339 -16.59 -11.36 2.24
CA GLN A 339 -17.74 -10.54 1.87
C GLN A 339 -17.32 -9.37 0.97
N LEU A 340 -16.14 -8.76 1.15
CA LEU A 340 -15.64 -7.74 0.24
C LEU A 340 -15.45 -8.28 -1.19
N ARG A 341 -15.05 -9.55 -1.31
CA ARG A 341 -14.80 -10.25 -2.58
C ARG A 341 -16.05 -10.79 -3.26
N ALA A 342 -17.06 -11.17 -2.47
CA ALA A 342 -18.23 -11.89 -2.97
C ALA A 342 -19.02 -11.11 -4.06
N PRO A 343 -19.52 -11.77 -5.11
CA PRO A 343 -20.39 -11.13 -6.09
C PRO A 343 -21.77 -10.78 -5.48
N VAL A 344 -22.45 -9.80 -6.09
CA VAL A 344 -23.83 -9.42 -5.77
C VAL A 344 -24.69 -9.60 -7.02
N GLY A 345 -25.37 -10.74 -7.11
CA GLY A 345 -26.11 -11.11 -8.31
C GLY A 345 -25.18 -11.18 -9.52
N ARG A 346 -25.33 -10.23 -10.46
CA ARG A 346 -24.54 -10.16 -11.71
C ARG A 346 -23.38 -9.15 -11.64
N VAL A 347 -23.09 -8.62 -10.45
CA VAL A 347 -22.00 -7.68 -10.18
C VAL A 347 -20.86 -8.43 -9.47
N TYR A 348 -19.72 -8.55 -10.14
CA TYR A 348 -18.51 -9.19 -9.62
C TYR A 348 -17.49 -8.10 -9.30
N PHE A 349 -16.61 -8.38 -8.34
CA PHE A 349 -15.59 -7.44 -7.88
C PHE A 349 -14.21 -8.05 -8.07
N THR A 350 -13.25 -7.23 -8.46
CA THR A 350 -11.85 -7.62 -8.58
C THR A 350 -10.94 -6.42 -8.23
N GLY A 351 -9.63 -6.65 -8.15
CA GLY A 351 -8.64 -5.67 -7.72
C GLY A 351 -7.83 -6.18 -6.53
N GLU A 352 -6.77 -5.47 -6.14
CA GLU A 352 -5.89 -5.89 -5.04
C GLU A 352 -6.65 -6.16 -3.74
N HIS A 353 -7.66 -5.33 -3.41
CA HIS A 353 -8.55 -5.46 -2.26
C HIS A 353 -9.46 -6.71 -2.29
N THR A 354 -9.40 -7.49 -3.37
CA THR A 354 -10.09 -8.78 -3.49
C THR A 354 -9.14 -9.98 -3.60
N SER A 355 -7.83 -9.76 -3.50
CA SER A 355 -6.84 -10.83 -3.52
C SER A 355 -7.01 -11.75 -2.31
N GLU A 356 -6.99 -13.06 -2.48
CA GLU A 356 -7.16 -14.00 -1.36
C GLU A 356 -6.15 -13.75 -0.22
N ARG A 357 -4.89 -13.47 -0.55
CA ARG A 357 -3.79 -13.36 0.43
C ARG A 357 -2.90 -12.14 0.25
N TYR A 358 -2.97 -11.44 -0.88
CA TYR A 358 -1.95 -10.46 -1.27
C TYR A 358 -2.54 -9.08 -1.59
N ASN A 359 -3.53 -8.62 -0.81
CA ASN A 359 -3.98 -7.23 -0.92
C ASN A 359 -2.81 -6.27 -0.66
N GLY A 360 -2.85 -5.08 -1.23
CA GLY A 360 -1.74 -4.12 -1.21
C GLY A 360 -0.81 -4.19 -2.42
N TYR A 361 -0.76 -5.32 -3.14
CA TYR A 361 0.32 -5.59 -4.11
C TYR A 361 -0.14 -5.74 -5.57
N VAL A 362 0.81 -5.53 -6.49
CA VAL A 362 0.64 -5.72 -7.94
C VAL A 362 0.31 -7.18 -8.28
N HIS A 363 1.04 -8.16 -7.74
CA HIS A 363 0.73 -9.58 -7.92
C HIS A 363 -0.62 -9.96 -7.31
N GLY A 364 -1.02 -9.28 -6.23
CA GLY A 364 -2.36 -9.41 -5.66
C GLY A 364 -3.46 -9.02 -6.64
N ALA A 365 -3.34 -7.86 -7.28
CA ALA A 365 -4.27 -7.42 -8.31
C ALA A 365 -4.31 -8.38 -9.52
N TYR A 366 -3.14 -8.84 -9.96
CA TYR A 366 -3.03 -9.80 -11.07
C TYR A 366 -3.76 -11.12 -10.76
N LEU A 367 -3.48 -11.73 -9.59
CA LEU A 367 -4.10 -12.98 -9.17
C LEU A 367 -5.60 -12.81 -8.90
N ALA A 368 -6.01 -11.69 -8.27
CA ALA A 368 -7.42 -11.39 -8.05
C ALA A 368 -8.22 -11.28 -9.36
N GLY A 369 -7.59 -10.78 -10.43
CA GLY A 369 -8.17 -10.76 -11.77
C GLY A 369 -8.48 -12.17 -12.29
N ILE A 370 -7.54 -13.09 -12.12
CA ILE A 370 -7.70 -14.50 -12.48
C ILE A 370 -8.79 -15.17 -11.63
N ASP A 371 -8.74 -14.99 -10.31
CA ASP A 371 -9.69 -15.59 -9.37
C ASP A 371 -11.12 -15.13 -9.67
N SER A 372 -11.32 -13.82 -9.84
CA SER A 372 -12.64 -13.23 -10.10
C SER A 372 -13.20 -13.69 -11.45
N ALA A 373 -12.35 -13.78 -12.47
CA ALA A 373 -12.73 -14.33 -13.76
C ALA A 373 -13.16 -15.80 -13.64
N ASN A 374 -12.41 -16.62 -12.88
CA ASN A 374 -12.73 -18.02 -12.65
C ASN A 374 -14.04 -18.21 -11.87
N ILE A 375 -14.32 -17.39 -10.85
CA ILE A 375 -15.61 -17.42 -10.13
C ILE A 375 -16.76 -17.13 -11.10
N LEU A 376 -16.63 -16.12 -11.97
CA LEU A 376 -17.64 -15.80 -12.98
C LEU A 376 -17.81 -16.94 -14.01
N ILE A 377 -16.71 -17.49 -14.52
CA ILE A 377 -16.71 -18.60 -15.50
C ILE A 377 -17.37 -19.84 -14.89
N ASN A 378 -17.01 -20.22 -13.66
CA ASN A 378 -17.60 -21.38 -12.98
C ASN A 378 -19.12 -21.19 -12.76
N TYR A 379 -19.56 -19.97 -12.42
CA TYR A 379 -21.00 -19.69 -12.34
C TYR A 379 -21.68 -19.85 -13.71
N ILE A 380 -21.13 -19.25 -14.77
CA ILE A 380 -21.73 -19.29 -16.11
C ILE A 380 -21.82 -20.72 -16.67
N PHE A 381 -20.75 -21.50 -16.54
CA PHE A 381 -20.64 -22.79 -17.23
C PHE A 381 -20.96 -24.00 -16.35
N LYS A 382 -20.90 -23.86 -15.01
CA LYS A 382 -21.13 -24.96 -14.06
C LYS A 382 -22.22 -24.66 -13.03
N ASN A 383 -22.78 -23.44 -13.02
CA ASN A 383 -23.74 -22.99 -12.01
C ASN A 383 -23.21 -23.14 -10.57
N GLU A 384 -21.90 -22.98 -10.40
CA GLU A 384 -21.24 -22.98 -9.10
C GLU A 384 -21.32 -21.57 -8.48
N GLU A 385 -22.07 -21.43 -7.40
CA GLU A 385 -22.20 -20.16 -6.68
C GLU A 385 -21.00 -19.90 -5.76
N TYR A 386 -20.58 -18.64 -5.67
CA TYR A 386 -19.59 -18.21 -4.69
C TYR A 386 -20.17 -18.33 -3.27
N LYS A 387 -19.49 -19.09 -2.41
CA LYS A 387 -19.85 -19.22 -1.00
C LYS A 387 -18.86 -18.44 -0.16
N VAL A 388 -19.36 -17.43 0.55
CA VAL A 388 -18.60 -16.80 1.64
C VAL A 388 -18.39 -17.87 2.71
N ARG A 389 -17.14 -18.07 3.12
CA ARG A 389 -16.77 -19.04 4.17
C ARG A 389 -17.55 -18.76 5.46
N GLY A 390 -17.82 -19.78 6.26
CA GLY A 390 -18.49 -19.59 7.55
C GLY A 390 -17.59 -18.86 8.54
N LYS A 391 -18.12 -17.86 9.27
CA LYS A 391 -17.33 -17.06 10.22
C LYS A 391 -16.63 -17.89 11.30
N TYR A 392 -17.22 -19.01 11.70
CA TYR A 392 -16.70 -19.92 12.73
C TYR A 392 -16.55 -21.36 12.24
N ASP A 393 -16.55 -21.59 10.92
CA ASP A 393 -16.43 -22.93 10.37
C ASP A 393 -14.97 -23.37 10.38
N VAL A 394 -14.56 -24.01 11.48
CA VAL A 394 -13.16 -24.36 11.76
C VAL A 394 -12.64 -25.43 10.80
N ASP A 395 -13.50 -26.32 10.32
CA ASP A 395 -13.09 -27.42 9.42
C ASP A 395 -12.73 -26.90 8.03
N ASP A 396 -13.50 -25.94 7.50
CA ASP A 396 -13.18 -25.23 6.24
C ASP A 396 -11.91 -24.35 6.38
N LEU A 397 -11.70 -23.73 7.55
CA LEU A 397 -10.55 -22.86 7.82
C LEU A 397 -9.23 -23.65 8.02
N ILE A 398 -9.29 -24.84 8.64
CA ILE A 398 -8.10 -25.69 8.88
C ILE A 398 -7.72 -26.49 7.63
N ALA A 399 -8.68 -26.95 6.83
CA ALA A 399 -8.41 -27.75 5.62
C ALA A 399 -7.55 -27.03 4.57
N GLN A 400 -7.47 -25.69 4.64
CA GLN A 400 -6.79 -24.83 3.65
C GLN A 400 -5.57 -24.10 4.21
N ALA A 401 -5.29 -24.21 5.53
CA ALA A 401 -4.05 -23.73 6.15
C ALA A 401 -2.90 -24.76 6.07
N ARG A 402 -3.18 -25.92 5.47
CA ARG A 402 -2.23 -26.95 5.05
C ARG A 402 -2.09 -26.90 3.55
#